data_AF-A0A6A5BCQ9-F1
#
_entry.id   AF-A0A6A5BCQ9-F1
#
_cell.length_a   1.000
_cell.length_b   1.000
_cell.length_c   1.000
_cell.angle_alpha   90.00
_cell.angle_beta   90.00
_cell.angle_gamma   90.00
#
_symmetry.space_group_name_H-M   'P 1'
#
loop_
_entity.id
_entity.type
_entity.pdbx_description
1 polymer ?
#
loop_
_entity_poly.entity_id
_entity_poly.type
_entity_poly.pdbx_seq_one_letter_code
_entity_poly.pdbx_strand_id
1 'polypeptide(L)'
;MSSGSMFSRMKKYDAAFKIRLLNDSFRRLETLKLYKEVLKFSKLFTWQDENGVMWGDLIKLSARQEIEASREEKDPQILAQALVNARMALDEMQEKFHAQQQKVQQQFTQHVNNTRMDSERNRTRSPLEIIQEREMMTKMGFDPNIHSPQHVNYSNIPIINEDSKQHQNIPILTTDGVWDDKKKN
;
A
#
# COMPACT_ATOMS: atom_id res chain seq x y z
N MET A 1 -4.01 -5.15 -19.29
CA MET A 1 -5.06 -4.27 -18.74
C MET A 1 -6.40 -4.92 -19.03
N SER A 2 -7.01 -5.56 -18.03
CA SER A 2 -8.36 -6.13 -18.18
C SER A 2 -9.32 -4.96 -18.05
N SER A 3 -9.86 -4.45 -19.15
CA SER A 3 -11.03 -3.58 -19.08
C SER A 3 -12.16 -4.47 -18.54
N GLY A 4 -12.71 -4.13 -17.38
CA GLY A 4 -13.94 -4.73 -16.91
C GLY A 4 -15.00 -4.41 -17.96
N SER A 5 -15.22 -5.36 -18.88
CA SER A 5 -16.19 -5.24 -19.95
C SER A 5 -17.52 -4.76 -19.36
N MET A 6 -18.11 -3.69 -19.91
CA MET A 6 -19.44 -3.21 -19.50
C MET A 6 -20.46 -4.36 -19.43
N PHE A 7 -20.31 -5.34 -20.33
CA PHE A 7 -21.13 -6.54 -20.39
C PHE A 7 -21.01 -7.44 -19.15
N SER A 8 -19.87 -7.41 -18.44
CA SER A 8 -19.67 -8.14 -17.18
C SER A 8 -20.41 -7.47 -16.01
N ARG A 9 -20.44 -6.14 -15.96
CA ARG A 9 -21.29 -5.39 -15.00
C ARG A 9 -22.78 -5.63 -15.26
N MET A 10 -23.17 -5.71 -16.53
CA MET A 10 -24.56 -5.95 -16.94
C MET A 10 -25.10 -7.29 -16.42
N LYS A 11 -24.26 -8.31 -16.27
CA LYS A 11 -24.65 -9.61 -15.66
C LYS A 11 -24.95 -9.51 -14.16
N LYS A 12 -24.32 -8.58 -13.42
CA LYS A 12 -24.58 -8.40 -11.99
C LYS A 12 -25.96 -7.78 -11.73
N TYR A 13 -26.38 -6.87 -12.61
CA TYR A 13 -27.65 -6.14 -12.51
C TYR A 13 -28.64 -6.56 -13.59
N ASP A 14 -28.72 -7.87 -13.82
CA ASP A 14 -29.57 -8.47 -14.85
C ASP A 14 -31.08 -8.25 -14.55
N ALA A 15 -31.94 -8.59 -15.52
CA ALA A 15 -33.38 -8.46 -15.41
C ALA A 15 -33.94 -9.12 -14.12
N ALA A 16 -33.39 -10.26 -13.72
CA ALA A 16 -33.78 -10.93 -12.48
C ALA A 16 -33.49 -10.07 -11.22
N PHE A 17 -32.39 -9.33 -11.21
CA PHE A 17 -32.08 -8.39 -10.12
C PHE A 17 -33.07 -7.22 -10.11
N LYS A 18 -33.37 -6.65 -11.28
CA LYS A 18 -34.40 -5.60 -11.41
C LYS A 18 -35.77 -6.08 -10.91
N ILE A 19 -36.17 -7.29 -11.23
CA ILE A 19 -37.42 -7.88 -10.74
C ILE A 19 -37.43 -7.96 -9.20
N ARG A 20 -36.32 -8.38 -8.57
CA ARG A 20 -36.22 -8.40 -7.10
C ARG A 20 -36.33 -7.00 -6.49
N LEU A 21 -35.81 -5.98 -7.15
CA LEU A 21 -35.90 -4.58 -6.70
C LEU A 21 -37.31 -3.99 -6.72
N LEU A 22 -38.25 -4.61 -7.42
CA LEU A 22 -39.66 -4.22 -7.32
C LEU A 22 -40.21 -4.50 -5.91
N ASN A 23 -39.68 -5.50 -5.22
CA ASN A 23 -40.00 -5.76 -3.81
C ASN A 23 -39.41 -4.65 -2.92
N ASP A 24 -40.27 -3.98 -2.16
CA ASP A 24 -39.90 -2.85 -1.29
C ASP A 24 -38.89 -3.25 -0.19
N SER A 25 -39.08 -4.39 0.46
CA SER A 25 -38.17 -4.86 1.52
C SER A 25 -36.75 -5.10 0.98
N PHE A 26 -36.65 -5.76 -0.18
CA PHE A 26 -35.36 -6.01 -0.82
C PHE A 26 -34.71 -4.71 -1.28
N ARG A 27 -35.49 -3.80 -1.89
CA ARG A 27 -35.01 -2.50 -2.37
C ARG A 27 -34.46 -1.63 -1.24
N ARG A 28 -35.13 -1.56 -0.09
CA ARG A 28 -34.65 -0.81 1.08
C ARG A 28 -33.33 -1.37 1.61
N LEU A 29 -33.23 -2.69 1.73
CA LEU A 29 -31.99 -3.36 2.14
C LEU A 29 -30.85 -3.07 1.16
N GLU A 30 -31.14 -3.13 -0.14
CA GLU A 30 -30.15 -2.90 -1.18
C GLU A 30 -29.70 -1.43 -1.24
N THR A 31 -30.63 -0.49 -1.02
CA THR A 31 -30.32 0.94 -0.88
C THR A 31 -29.39 1.20 0.31
N LEU A 32 -29.65 0.57 1.46
CA LEU A 32 -28.79 0.68 2.63
C LEU A 32 -27.40 0.07 2.40
N LYS A 33 -27.31 -1.04 1.67
CA LYS A 33 -26.03 -1.65 1.29
C LYS A 33 -25.24 -0.71 0.39
N LEU A 34 -25.88 -0.18 -0.66
CA LEU A 34 -25.28 0.79 -1.57
C LEU A 34 -24.75 2.00 -0.79
N TYR A 35 -25.57 2.58 0.08
CA TYR A 35 -25.15 3.73 0.89
C TYR A 35 -23.93 3.43 1.77
N LYS A 36 -23.93 2.28 2.46
CA LYS A 36 -22.77 1.84 3.27
C LYS A 36 -21.51 1.66 2.43
N GLU A 37 -21.64 1.14 1.22
CA GLU A 37 -20.52 0.98 0.29
C GLU A 37 -19.98 2.33 -0.20
N VAL A 38 -20.85 3.29 -0.53
CA VAL A 38 -20.44 4.66 -0.85
C VAL A 38 -19.70 5.29 0.33
N LEU A 39 -20.22 5.15 1.56
CA LEU A 39 -19.54 5.67 2.75
C LEU A 39 -18.16 5.03 2.95
N LYS A 40 -18.02 3.72 2.74
CA LYS A 40 -16.71 3.04 2.80
C LYS A 40 -15.77 3.55 1.72
N PHE A 41 -16.26 3.68 0.49
CA PHE A 41 -15.47 4.13 -0.65
C PHE A 41 -15.02 5.58 -0.48
N SER A 42 -15.88 6.45 0.07
CA SER A 42 -15.55 7.86 0.35
C SER A 42 -14.34 8.03 1.28
N LYS A 43 -14.09 7.08 2.18
CA LYS A 43 -12.93 7.12 3.10
C LYS A 43 -11.59 6.94 2.39
N LEU A 44 -11.60 6.42 1.16
CA LEU A 44 -10.38 6.28 0.36
C LEU A 44 -9.89 7.62 -0.20
N PHE A 45 -10.75 8.65 -0.20
CA PHE A 45 -10.45 9.97 -0.73
C PHE A 45 -9.95 10.88 0.40
N THR A 46 -8.63 10.89 0.59
CA THR A 46 -7.95 11.61 1.69
C THR A 46 -7.43 13.00 1.28
N TRP A 47 -7.72 13.47 0.07
CA TRP A 47 -7.23 14.74 -0.46
C TRP A 47 -8.35 15.75 -0.72
N GLN A 48 -7.97 17.03 -0.79
CA GLN A 48 -8.87 18.16 -1.00
C GLN A 48 -9.08 18.44 -2.49
N ASP A 49 -10.24 19.00 -2.81
CA ASP A 49 -10.54 19.64 -4.08
C ASP A 49 -9.86 21.03 -4.18
N GLU A 50 -9.92 21.66 -5.35
CA GLU A 50 -9.40 23.00 -5.63
C GLU A 50 -9.95 24.06 -4.67
N ASN A 51 -11.17 23.85 -4.17
CA ASN A 51 -11.84 24.71 -3.20
C ASN A 51 -11.44 24.42 -1.73
N GLY A 52 -10.51 23.49 -1.48
CA GLY A 52 -10.08 23.07 -0.14
C GLY A 52 -11.02 22.08 0.57
N VAL A 53 -12.08 21.62 -0.09
CA VAL A 53 -13.05 20.66 0.49
C VAL A 53 -12.57 19.23 0.31
N MET A 54 -12.67 18.40 1.36
CA MET A 54 -12.37 16.95 1.26
C MET A 54 -13.30 16.26 0.25
N TRP A 55 -12.72 15.57 -0.74
CA TRP A 55 -13.49 14.79 -1.71
C TRP A 55 -14.39 13.75 -1.04
N GLY A 56 -13.89 13.10 0.02
CA GLY A 56 -14.67 12.13 0.79
C GLY A 56 -15.95 12.72 1.37
N ASP A 57 -15.94 13.97 1.82
CA ASP A 57 -17.13 14.61 2.40
C ASP A 57 -18.11 15.08 1.32
N LEU A 58 -17.60 15.56 0.18
CA LEU A 58 -18.42 15.91 -0.98
C LEU A 58 -19.20 14.69 -1.51
N ILE A 59 -18.54 13.54 -1.62
CA ILE A 59 -19.17 12.28 -2.06
C ILE A 59 -20.28 11.85 -1.08
N LYS A 60 -20.02 11.92 0.23
CA LYS A 60 -21.04 11.59 1.25
C LYS A 60 -22.25 12.51 1.17
N LEU A 61 -22.01 13.80 1.00
CA LEU A 61 -23.06 14.82 0.92
C LEU A 61 -23.92 14.59 -0.34
N SER A 62 -23.29 14.44 -1.49
CA SER A 62 -23.97 14.14 -2.76
C SER A 62 -24.80 12.86 -2.66
N ALA A 63 -24.22 11.76 -2.14
CA ALA A 63 -24.95 10.51 -1.98
C ALA A 63 -26.15 10.63 -1.03
N ARG A 64 -26.03 11.44 0.03
CA ARG A 64 -27.15 11.74 0.93
C ARG A 64 -28.24 12.53 0.21
N GLN A 65 -27.88 13.56 -0.55
CA GLN A 65 -28.82 14.38 -1.30
C GLN A 65 -29.62 13.56 -2.32
N GLU A 66 -28.95 12.70 -3.09
CA GLU A 66 -29.59 11.81 -4.09
C GLU A 66 -30.60 10.85 -3.44
N ILE A 67 -30.24 10.25 -2.31
CA ILE A 67 -31.13 9.33 -1.58
C ILE A 67 -32.32 10.08 -0.98
N GLU A 68 -32.09 11.25 -0.38
CA GLU A 68 -33.16 12.08 0.19
C GLU A 68 -34.13 12.58 -0.90
N ALA A 69 -33.61 13.01 -2.06
CA ALA A 69 -34.42 13.42 -3.20
C ALA A 69 -35.31 12.27 -3.71
N SER A 70 -34.84 11.02 -3.60
CA SER A 70 -35.59 9.84 -4.01
C SER A 70 -36.64 9.37 -2.99
N ARG A 71 -36.77 10.00 -1.81
CA ARG A 71 -37.69 9.55 -0.76
C ARG A 71 -39.17 9.75 -1.09
N GLU A 72 -39.48 10.77 -1.88
CA GLU A 72 -40.86 11.09 -2.25
C GLU A 72 -41.38 10.24 -3.40
N GLU A 73 -40.47 9.64 -4.17
CA GLU A 73 -40.80 8.76 -5.26
C GLU A 73 -41.43 7.45 -4.73
N LYS A 74 -42.58 7.09 -5.30
CA LYS A 74 -43.37 5.92 -4.87
C LYS A 74 -43.40 4.83 -5.94
N ASP A 75 -43.08 5.16 -7.19
CA ASP A 75 -43.07 4.17 -8.26
C ASP A 75 -41.89 3.19 -8.07
N PRO A 76 -42.17 1.90 -7.81
CA PRO A 76 -41.12 0.90 -7.62
C PRO A 76 -40.25 0.71 -8.86
N GLN A 77 -40.75 0.97 -10.08
CA GLN A 77 -39.98 0.84 -11.31
C GLN A 77 -38.93 1.92 -11.43
N ILE A 78 -39.31 3.17 -11.16
CA ILE A 78 -38.40 4.33 -11.17
C ILE A 78 -37.33 4.13 -10.09
N LEU A 79 -37.72 3.77 -8.88
CA LEU A 79 -36.77 3.51 -7.78
C LEU A 79 -35.81 2.36 -8.09
N ALA A 80 -36.30 1.26 -8.68
CA ALA A 80 -35.46 0.14 -9.06
C ALA A 80 -34.44 0.55 -10.13
N GLN A 81 -34.86 1.33 -11.13
CA GLN A 81 -33.96 1.81 -12.18
C GLN A 81 -32.92 2.79 -11.64
N ALA A 82 -33.33 3.73 -10.77
CA ALA A 82 -32.42 4.65 -10.10
C ALA A 82 -31.35 3.89 -9.29
N LEU A 83 -31.75 2.86 -8.54
CA LEU A 83 -30.83 2.07 -7.74
C LEU A 83 -29.83 1.27 -8.60
N VAL A 84 -30.28 0.70 -9.72
CA VAL A 84 -29.37 0.02 -10.67
C VAL A 84 -28.38 1.00 -11.27
N ASN A 85 -28.84 2.20 -11.66
CA ASN A 85 -27.96 3.23 -12.21
C ASN A 85 -26.91 3.65 -11.18
N ALA A 86 -27.31 3.88 -9.93
CA ALA A 86 -26.40 4.23 -8.85
C ALA A 86 -25.37 3.13 -8.56
N ARG A 87 -25.80 1.86 -8.60
CA ARG A 87 -24.91 0.69 -8.48
C ARG A 87 -23.88 0.63 -9.60
N MET A 88 -24.31 0.82 -10.84
CA MET A 88 -23.42 0.84 -12.00
C MET A 88 -22.42 1.99 -11.92
N ALA A 89 -22.87 3.17 -11.52
CA ALA A 89 -22.01 4.34 -11.34
C ALA A 89 -20.94 4.09 -10.27
N LEU A 90 -21.32 3.51 -9.11
CA LEU A 90 -20.37 3.18 -8.06
C LEU A 90 -19.33 2.15 -8.53
N ASP A 91 -19.75 1.07 -9.20
CA ASP A 91 -18.84 0.06 -9.74
C ASP A 91 -17.85 0.67 -10.74
N GLU A 92 -18.31 1.59 -11.59
CA GLU A 92 -17.45 2.30 -12.54
C GLU A 92 -16.44 3.21 -11.83
N MET A 93 -16.89 3.98 -10.83
CA MET A 93 -16.02 4.84 -10.03
C MET A 93 -14.95 4.02 -9.29
N GLN A 94 -15.34 2.89 -8.70
CA GLN A 94 -14.41 1.97 -8.03
C GLN A 94 -13.38 1.41 -9.01
N GLU A 95 -13.80 0.95 -10.19
CA GLU A 95 -12.87 0.44 -11.21
C GLU A 95 -11.86 1.52 -11.63
N LYS A 96 -12.33 2.73 -11.93
CA LYS A 96 -11.46 3.86 -12.31
C LYS A 96 -10.48 4.20 -11.20
N PHE A 97 -10.94 4.26 -9.97
CA PHE A 97 -10.10 4.52 -8.80
C PHE A 97 -9.02 3.44 -8.66
N HIS A 98 -9.38 2.16 -8.70
CA HIS A 98 -8.42 1.07 -8.57
C HIS A 98 -7.42 1.03 -9.73
N ALA A 99 -7.87 1.28 -10.96
CA ALA A 99 -6.99 1.38 -12.12
C ALA A 99 -5.97 2.51 -11.95
N GLN A 100 -6.41 3.67 -11.43
CA GLN A 100 -5.51 4.79 -11.18
C GLN A 100 -4.52 4.50 -10.05
N GLN A 101 -4.97 3.92 -8.95
CA GLN A 101 -4.11 3.51 -7.84
C GLN A 101 -3.04 2.50 -8.29
N GLN A 102 -3.41 1.53 -9.12
CA GLN A 102 -2.45 0.57 -9.69
C GLN A 102 -1.40 1.26 -10.56
N LYS A 103 -1.79 2.23 -11.39
CA LYS A 103 -0.85 3.00 -12.20
C LYS A 103 0.14 3.79 -11.34
N VAL A 104 -0.35 4.50 -10.34
CA VAL A 104 0.49 5.28 -9.41
C VAL A 104 1.45 4.35 -8.68
N GLN A 105 0.98 3.20 -8.20
CA GLN A 105 1.82 2.21 -7.54
C GLN A 105 2.90 1.66 -8.47
N GLN A 106 2.57 1.36 -9.72
CA GLN A 106 3.53 0.87 -10.71
C GLN A 106 4.59 1.93 -11.03
N GLN A 107 4.18 3.19 -11.22
CA GLN A 107 5.09 4.31 -11.44
C GLN A 107 6.03 4.51 -10.26
N PHE A 108 5.51 4.44 -9.03
CA PHE A 108 6.32 4.52 -7.82
C PHE A 108 7.34 3.38 -7.76
N THR A 109 6.91 2.14 -7.97
CA THR A 109 7.81 0.98 -7.96
C THR A 109 8.89 1.08 -9.04
N GLN A 110 8.54 1.52 -10.25
CA GLN A 110 9.50 1.75 -11.33
C GLN A 110 10.51 2.85 -10.97
N HIS A 111 10.04 3.96 -10.41
CA HIS A 111 10.91 5.04 -9.97
C HIS A 111 11.88 4.58 -8.89
N VAL A 112 11.39 3.86 -7.88
CA VAL A 112 12.23 3.26 -6.84
C VAL A 112 13.26 2.32 -7.47
N ASN A 113 12.86 1.39 -8.35
CA ASN A 113 13.80 0.49 -9.00
C ASN A 113 14.88 1.21 -9.83
N ASN A 114 14.52 2.30 -10.52
CA ASN A 114 15.47 3.09 -11.32
C ASN A 114 16.45 3.89 -10.46
N THR A 115 16.06 4.30 -9.25
CA THR A 115 16.90 5.06 -8.31
C THR A 115 17.74 4.17 -7.40
N ARG A 116 17.49 2.86 -7.39
CA ARG A 116 18.22 1.88 -6.58
C ARG A 116 19.62 1.60 -7.13
N MET A 117 20.61 2.23 -6.50
CA MET A 117 22.04 1.98 -6.73
C MET A 117 22.52 0.64 -6.14
N ASP A 118 21.71 -0.02 -5.30
CA ASP A 118 22.00 -1.31 -4.66
C ASP A 118 21.55 -2.52 -5.50
N SER A 119 20.86 -2.30 -6.62
CA SER A 119 20.29 -3.36 -7.46
C SER A 119 21.32 -4.38 -7.96
N GLU A 120 22.56 -3.94 -8.19
CA GLU A 120 23.68 -4.78 -8.62
C GLU A 120 24.34 -5.60 -7.48
N ARG A 121 24.01 -5.33 -6.21
CA ARG A 121 24.63 -6.06 -5.07
C ARG A 121 24.17 -7.50 -4.94
N ASN A 122 22.97 -7.81 -5.45
CA ASN A 122 22.36 -9.14 -5.39
C ASN A 122 22.26 -9.81 -6.77
N ARG A 123 23.10 -9.44 -7.74
CA ARG A 123 23.23 -10.25 -8.95
C ARG A 123 23.92 -11.57 -8.61
N THR A 124 23.25 -12.69 -8.91
CA THR A 124 23.91 -14.00 -8.96
C THR A 124 24.93 -13.97 -10.10
N ARG A 125 26.22 -13.90 -9.75
CA ARG A 125 27.32 -13.93 -10.72
C ARG A 125 27.27 -15.25 -11.50
N SER A 126 27.50 -15.19 -12.81
CA SER A 126 27.61 -16.40 -13.61
C SER A 126 28.89 -17.16 -13.26
N PRO A 127 28.92 -18.50 -13.42
CA PRO A 127 30.14 -19.29 -13.17
C PRO A 127 31.35 -18.81 -13.96
N LEU A 128 31.16 -18.34 -15.19
CA LEU A 128 32.24 -17.82 -16.05
C LEU A 128 32.83 -16.51 -15.51
N GLU A 129 31.98 -15.59 -15.03
CA GLU A 129 32.44 -14.35 -14.41
C GLU A 129 33.25 -14.63 -13.13
N ILE A 130 32.81 -15.61 -12.32
CA ILE A 130 33.52 -16.03 -11.11
C ILE A 130 34.91 -16.58 -11.45
N ILE A 131 35.04 -17.37 -12.53
CA ILE A 131 36.31 -17.93 -12.98
C ILE A 131 37.23 -16.82 -13.51
N GLN A 132 36.73 -15.94 -14.38
CA GLN A 132 37.48 -14.80 -14.90
C GLN A 132 37.97 -13.88 -13.77
N GLU A 133 37.15 -13.66 -12.75
CA GLU A 133 37.50 -12.88 -11.56
C GLU A 133 38.63 -13.50 -10.74
N ARG A 134 38.59 -14.81 -10.54
CA ARG A 134 39.70 -15.54 -9.89
C ARG A 134 40.99 -15.45 -10.68
N GLU A 135 40.93 -15.59 -12.01
CA GLU A 135 42.11 -15.47 -12.87
C GLU A 135 42.71 -14.07 -12.83
N MET A 136 41.88 -13.02 -12.86
CA MET A 136 42.37 -11.64 -12.77
C MET A 136 42.91 -11.28 -11.38
N MET A 137 42.31 -11.79 -10.30
CA MET A 137 42.87 -11.68 -8.94
C MET A 137 44.25 -12.33 -8.84
N THR A 138 44.39 -13.53 -9.37
CA THR A 138 45.66 -14.27 -9.38
C THR A 138 46.73 -13.49 -10.17
N LYS A 139 46.36 -12.92 -11.32
CA LYS A 139 47.27 -12.06 -12.13
C LYS A 139 47.69 -10.78 -11.42
N MET A 140 46.85 -10.24 -10.54
CA MET A 140 47.17 -9.07 -9.71
C MET A 140 47.89 -9.42 -8.38
N GLY A 141 48.23 -10.69 -8.16
CA GLY A 141 48.94 -11.13 -6.95
C GLY A 141 48.05 -11.32 -5.72
N PHE A 142 46.73 -11.35 -5.89
CA PHE A 142 45.78 -11.71 -4.84
C PHE A 142 45.49 -13.20 -4.87
N ASP A 143 45.59 -13.88 -3.71
CA ASP A 143 45.20 -15.29 -3.59
C ASP A 143 43.69 -15.38 -3.27
N PRO A 144 42.87 -15.92 -4.21
CA PRO A 144 41.43 -16.02 -4.05
C PRO A 144 40.98 -17.05 -2.99
N ASN A 145 41.89 -17.85 -2.43
CA ASN A 145 41.60 -18.81 -1.36
C ASN A 145 41.96 -18.30 0.05
N ILE A 146 42.51 -17.08 0.16
CA ILE A 146 42.70 -16.45 1.47
C ILE A 146 41.33 -16.14 2.05
N HIS A 147 40.99 -16.83 3.14
CA HIS A 147 39.78 -16.58 3.89
C HIS A 147 39.92 -15.19 4.53
N SER A 148 39.02 -14.26 4.19
CA SER A 148 38.92 -13.01 4.94
C SER A 148 38.74 -13.33 6.43
N PRO A 149 39.36 -12.59 7.37
CA PRO A 149 39.08 -12.74 8.79
C PRO A 149 37.56 -12.73 8.98
N GLN A 150 37.02 -13.76 9.64
CA GLN A 150 35.59 -13.93 9.80
C GLN A 150 34.97 -12.63 10.33
N HIS A 151 34.00 -12.10 9.61
CA HIS A 151 33.21 -10.96 10.08
C HIS A 151 32.55 -11.39 11.39
N VAL A 152 32.91 -10.77 12.50
CA VAL A 152 32.35 -11.10 13.81
C VAL A 152 30.84 -10.86 13.72
N ASN A 153 30.06 -11.92 13.91
CA ASN A 153 28.61 -11.82 13.87
C ASN A 153 28.10 -11.23 15.19
N TYR A 154 27.72 -9.96 15.17
CA TYR A 154 27.18 -9.24 16.33
C TYR A 154 25.71 -9.57 16.64
N SER A 155 25.08 -10.50 15.91
CA SER A 155 23.67 -10.88 16.18
C SER A 155 23.47 -11.62 17.51
N ASN A 156 24.56 -12.09 18.14
CA ASN A 156 24.54 -12.83 19.39
C ASN A 156 25.24 -12.08 20.54
N ILE A 157 25.23 -10.74 20.54
CA ILE A 157 25.61 -10.03 21.77
C ILE A 157 24.53 -10.30 22.82
N PRO A 158 24.85 -10.94 23.96
CA PRO A 158 23.87 -11.12 25.03
C PRO A 158 23.43 -9.75 25.53
N ILE A 159 22.11 -9.52 25.54
CA ILE A 159 21.52 -8.38 26.25
C ILE A 159 21.85 -8.59 27.72
N ILE A 160 22.75 -7.77 28.26
CA ILE A 160 23.11 -7.81 29.67
C ILE A 160 21.88 -7.31 30.44
N ASN A 161 21.18 -8.22 31.13
CA ASN A 161 20.20 -7.83 32.14
C ASN A 161 20.94 -7.08 33.25
N GLU A 162 20.41 -5.92 33.66
CA GLU A 162 21.04 -4.89 34.50
C GLU A 162 21.49 -5.34 35.92
N ASP A 163 21.37 -6.61 36.29
CA ASP A 163 21.58 -7.06 37.67
C ASP A 163 22.95 -7.70 37.97
N SER A 164 23.89 -7.70 37.01
CA SER A 164 25.25 -8.21 37.27
C SER A 164 26.29 -7.09 37.32
N LYS A 165 26.67 -6.74 38.55
CA LYS A 165 27.81 -5.88 38.90
C LYS A 165 29.12 -6.45 38.34
N GLN A 166 29.45 -6.12 37.10
CA GLN A 166 30.82 -6.17 36.60
C GLN A 166 31.07 -4.92 35.75
N HIS A 167 31.73 -3.95 36.37
CA HIS A 167 32.18 -2.73 35.72
C HIS A 167 33.13 -3.07 34.56
N GLN A 168 32.67 -2.88 33.32
CA GLN A 168 33.59 -2.65 32.22
C GLN A 168 33.72 -1.14 32.03
N ASN A 169 34.95 -0.65 32.15
CA ASN A 169 35.35 0.73 31.94
C ASN A 169 34.97 1.16 30.51
N ILE A 170 33.83 1.82 30.36
CA ILE A 170 33.48 2.56 29.16
C ILE A 170 33.73 4.02 29.48
N PRO A 171 34.65 4.70 28.76
CA PRO A 171 34.89 6.12 28.99
C PRO A 171 33.63 6.91 28.59
N ILE A 172 33.18 7.77 29.51
CA ILE A 172 31.95 8.55 29.37
C ILE A 172 32.30 9.90 28.72
N LEU A 173 31.64 10.22 27.61
CA LEU A 173 31.75 11.53 26.97
C LEU A 173 31.12 12.57 27.90
N THR A 174 31.95 13.45 28.47
CA THR A 174 31.47 14.59 29.25
C THR A 174 30.87 15.64 28.30
N THR A 175 30.00 16.51 28.80
CA THR A 175 29.26 17.53 28.02
C THR A 175 30.14 18.49 27.20
N ASP A 176 31.44 18.47 27.47
CA ASP A 176 32.43 19.40 26.93
C ASP A 176 33.28 18.74 25.82
N GLY A 177 32.99 17.47 25.47
CA GLY A 177 33.60 16.77 24.33
C GLY A 177 35.05 16.28 24.53
N VAL A 178 35.55 16.26 25.77
CA VAL A 178 36.91 15.80 26.11
C VAL A 178 36.87 14.43 26.80
N TRP A 179 37.74 13.51 26.38
CA TRP A 179 37.89 12.20 27.00
C TRP A 179 38.68 12.31 28.32
N ASP A 180 38.05 12.01 29.46
CA ASP A 180 38.70 12.09 30.79
C ASP A 180 39.17 10.69 31.25
N ASP A 181 40.48 10.43 31.12
CA ASP A 181 41.15 9.22 31.62
C ASP A 181 41.47 9.33 33.11
N LYS A 182 40.46 9.30 33.98
CA LYS A 182 40.70 9.22 35.43
C LYS A 182 41.04 7.79 35.85
N LYS A 183 42.35 7.48 35.83
CA LYS A 183 42.98 6.42 36.63
C LYS A 183 43.09 6.82 38.11
N LYS A 184 42.90 5.84 39.00
CA LYS A 184 43.54 5.59 40.32
C LYS A 184 42.55 4.79 41.19
N ASN A 185 42.89 3.70 41.88
CA ASN A 185 44.15 3.06 42.26
C ASN A 185 43.95 1.54 42.19
#